data_AF-A0A914MIN1-F1
#
_entry.id   AF-A0A914MIN1-F1
#
_cell.length_a   1.000
_cell.length_b   1.000
_cell.length_c   1.000
_cell.angle_alpha   90.00
_cell.angle_beta   90.00
_cell.angle_gamma   90.00
#
_symmetry.space_group_name_H-M   'P 1'
#
loop_
_entity.id
_entity.type
_entity.pdbx_description
1 polymer ?
#
loop_
_entity_poly.entity_id
_entity_poly.type
_entity_poly.pdbx_seq_one_letter_code
_entity_poly.pdbx_strand_id
1 'polypeptide(L)'
;MGYNITIIVIFCFLIKLVDGKISSGILISNNDWEYLDRFCFVSQEGTFKYNIYYPKNFELQSIYMYYDTDNQWKAAYNNISLTCSDRERLLDPKNYQIIRLAPSAKFIDEHSSCETIEKNNESWYHCFGKRSFFSMRPRWWYFAIGNCDSQNGLYLEYSLLMTNSHNKTDRWKYHFSFDEFYALPISLLFLFLIIVLLLSSIIFSYVLKKRKMLHITFRLFLHSLVCELIASTLLWMHFDRYADDGEGMPLLKFCSMILRL
;
A
#
# COMPACT_ATOMS: atom_id res chain seq x y z
N MET A 1 26.33 32.45 12.71
CA MET A 1 26.58 31.15 12.02
C MET A 1 25.98 29.97 12.82
N GLY A 2 24.86 30.17 13.53
CA GLY A 2 24.27 29.16 14.45
C GLY A 2 22.84 28.69 14.12
N TYR A 3 22.15 29.31 13.16
CA TYR A 3 20.74 29.03 12.86
C TYR A 3 20.49 27.81 11.95
N ASN A 4 21.52 27.27 11.28
CA ASN A 4 21.33 26.17 10.33
C ASN A 4 21.41 24.78 10.98
N ILE A 5 21.97 24.67 12.20
CA ILE A 5 22.12 23.38 12.90
C ILE A 5 20.84 23.04 13.68
N THR A 6 20.14 24.04 14.21
CA THR A 6 18.88 23.86 14.96
C THR A 6 17.75 23.27 14.11
N ILE A 7 17.67 23.59 12.81
CA ILE A 7 16.62 23.07 11.91
C ILE A 7 16.71 21.54 11.79
N ILE A 8 17.93 20.98 11.73
CA ILE A 8 18.16 19.53 11.61
C ILE A 8 17.71 18.80 12.89
N VAL A 9 17.98 19.37 14.06
CA VAL A 9 17.61 18.77 15.36
C VAL A 9 16.09 18.81 15.60
N ILE A 10 15.40 19.85 15.13
CA ILE A 10 13.94 19.98 15.27
C ILE A 10 13.19 18.93 14.44
N PHE A 11 13.71 18.53 13.27
CA PHE A 11 13.04 17.56 12.41
C PHE A 11 12.98 16.15 13.03
N CYS A 12 13.96 15.77 13.86
CA CYS A 12 13.97 14.49 14.56
C CYS A 12 12.88 14.36 15.66
N PHE A 13 12.33 15.47 16.16
CA PHE A 13 11.40 15.46 17.30
C PHE A 13 9.91 15.40 16.91
N LEU A 14 9.57 15.40 15.61
CA LEU A 14 8.18 15.40 15.14
C LEU A 14 7.67 14.03 14.64
N ILE A 15 8.46 12.97 14.78
CA ILE A 15 8.05 11.61 14.41
C ILE A 15 7.13 11.03 15.49
N LYS A 16 5.85 11.40 15.45
CA LYS A 16 4.82 10.59 16.13
C LYS A 16 4.72 9.24 15.42
N LEU A 17 4.73 8.17 16.21
CA LEU A 17 4.36 6.84 15.75
C LEU A 17 2.92 6.88 15.23
N VAL A 18 2.74 6.43 14.01
CA VAL A 18 1.45 6.23 13.35
C VAL A 18 1.52 4.80 12.81
N ASP A 19 0.61 3.93 13.26
CA ASP A 19 0.39 2.62 12.66
C ASP A 19 0.03 2.79 11.18
N GLY A 20 0.52 1.92 10.28
CA GLY A 20 0.41 2.14 8.85
C GLY A 20 -0.52 1.15 8.15
N LYS A 21 -0.04 0.57 7.04
CA LYS A 21 -0.87 -0.11 6.02
C LYS A 21 -0.56 -1.60 5.78
N ILE A 22 -0.86 -2.46 6.76
CA ILE A 22 -1.77 -3.58 6.47
C ILE A 22 -2.99 -2.91 5.80
N SER A 23 -3.50 -3.44 4.68
CA SER A 23 -4.68 -2.82 4.08
C SER A 23 -5.87 -3.18 4.96
N SER A 24 -6.11 -2.35 5.97
CA SER A 24 -7.12 -2.53 7.00
C SER A 24 -7.86 -1.25 7.26
N GLY A 25 -9.12 -1.40 7.61
CA GLY A 25 -10.00 -0.29 7.90
C GLY A 25 -11.43 -0.77 8.11
N ILE A 26 -12.30 0.19 8.38
CA ILE A 26 -13.74 0.00 8.45
C ILE A 26 -14.34 0.61 7.19
N LEU A 27 -14.93 -0.23 6.34
CA LEU A 27 -15.68 0.23 5.18
C LEU A 27 -17.15 0.30 5.56
N ILE A 28 -17.76 1.46 5.37
CA ILE A 28 -19.21 1.69 5.47
C ILE A 28 -19.61 2.41 4.18
N SER A 29 -20.44 1.79 3.35
CA SER A 29 -20.95 2.36 2.10
C SER A 29 -22.39 1.94 1.86
N ASN A 30 -23.17 2.81 1.24
CA ASN A 30 -24.51 2.48 0.74
C ASN A 30 -24.44 1.76 -0.63
N ASN A 31 -23.27 1.72 -1.26
CA ASN A 31 -23.04 1.00 -2.50
C ASN A 31 -22.98 -0.51 -2.24
N ASP A 32 -23.37 -1.29 -3.25
CA ASP A 32 -23.31 -2.75 -3.26
C ASP A 32 -21.93 -3.31 -3.68
N TRP A 33 -21.02 -2.47 -4.18
CA TRP A 33 -19.69 -2.84 -4.63
C TRP A 33 -18.68 -1.71 -4.35
N GLU A 34 -17.51 -2.04 -3.79
CA GLU A 34 -16.47 -1.07 -3.45
C GLU A 34 -15.06 -1.64 -3.67
N TYR A 35 -14.12 -0.77 -4.06
CA TYR A 35 -12.70 -1.10 -4.18
C TYR A 35 -12.03 -1.15 -2.81
N LEU A 36 -11.20 -2.18 -2.57
CA LEU A 36 -10.39 -2.30 -1.36
C LEU A 36 -8.95 -1.88 -1.61
N ASP A 37 -8.24 -2.58 -2.51
CA ASP A 37 -6.82 -2.35 -2.77
C ASP A 37 -6.32 -3.03 -4.05
N ARG A 38 -5.07 -2.78 -4.43
CA ARG A 38 -4.40 -3.44 -5.57
C ARG A 38 -3.01 -3.91 -5.19
N PHE A 39 -2.54 -4.97 -5.83
CA PHE A 39 -1.17 -5.45 -5.64
C PHE A 39 -0.62 -6.12 -6.90
N CYS A 40 0.68 -5.95 -7.15
CA CYS A 40 1.37 -6.66 -8.23
C CYS A 40 2.02 -7.92 -7.69
N PHE A 41 1.42 -9.08 -7.98
CA PHE A 41 1.98 -10.35 -7.55
C PHE A 41 3.06 -10.82 -8.52
N VAL A 42 4.18 -11.29 -7.96
CA VAL A 42 5.21 -12.05 -8.69
C VAL A 42 4.71 -13.47 -8.94
N SER A 43 5.23 -14.11 -9.99
CA SER A 43 4.98 -15.52 -10.29
C SER A 43 5.38 -16.42 -9.11
N GLN A 44 4.52 -17.38 -8.74
CA GLN A 44 4.77 -18.50 -7.80
C GLN A 44 5.02 -18.15 -6.32
N GLU A 45 5.44 -16.92 -5.99
CA GLU A 45 5.67 -16.47 -4.61
C GLU A 45 4.55 -15.55 -4.08
N GLY A 46 3.69 -15.04 -4.96
CA GLY A 46 2.56 -14.17 -4.61
C GLY A 46 1.54 -14.85 -3.68
N THR A 47 1.20 -14.20 -2.57
CA THR A 47 0.23 -14.67 -1.58
C THR A 47 -0.68 -13.53 -1.11
N PHE A 48 -1.98 -13.79 -1.03
CA PHE A 48 -2.97 -12.94 -0.38
C PHE A 48 -3.51 -13.66 0.85
N LYS A 49 -3.69 -12.91 1.93
CA LYS A 49 -4.42 -13.33 3.12
C LYS A 49 -5.43 -12.25 3.45
N TYR A 50 -6.60 -12.66 3.89
CA TYR A 50 -7.63 -11.77 4.38
C TYR A 50 -8.11 -12.23 5.75
N ASN A 51 -8.49 -11.25 6.56
CA ASN A 51 -9.36 -11.40 7.71
C ASN A 51 -10.42 -10.29 7.60
N ILE A 52 -11.68 -10.66 7.60
CA ILE A 52 -12.83 -9.75 7.41
C ILE A 52 -13.89 -10.07 8.44
N TYR A 53 -14.37 -9.04 9.13
CA TYR A 53 -15.49 -9.09 10.05
C TYR A 53 -16.65 -8.29 9.47
N TYR A 54 -17.86 -8.85 9.41
CA TYR A 54 -19.04 -8.09 9.00
C TYR A 54 -20.32 -8.57 9.72
N PRO A 55 -21.29 -7.69 10.02
CA PRO A 55 -22.53 -8.10 10.68
C PRO A 55 -23.40 -8.99 9.78
N LYS A 56 -24.09 -9.98 10.36
CA LYS A 56 -24.91 -10.93 9.58
C LYS A 56 -26.10 -10.29 8.84
N ASN A 57 -26.66 -9.20 9.36
CA ASN A 57 -27.78 -8.49 8.74
C ASN A 57 -27.39 -7.76 7.45
N PHE A 58 -26.10 -7.67 7.10
CA PHE A 58 -25.68 -7.19 5.78
C PHE A 58 -25.74 -8.27 4.69
N GLU A 59 -26.16 -9.51 5.00
CA GLU A 59 -26.17 -10.65 4.07
C GLU A 59 -24.77 -11.03 3.53
N LEU A 60 -24.70 -12.05 2.67
CA LEU A 60 -23.43 -12.65 2.24
C LEU A 60 -22.63 -11.75 1.28
N GLN A 61 -21.50 -11.25 1.77
CA GLN A 61 -20.55 -10.47 0.98
C GLN A 61 -19.50 -11.35 0.30
N SER A 62 -18.82 -10.81 -0.73
CA SER A 62 -17.86 -11.56 -1.55
C SER A 62 -16.66 -10.71 -1.95
N ILE A 63 -15.44 -11.27 -1.86
CA ILE A 63 -14.23 -10.65 -2.40
C ILE A 63 -14.12 -10.98 -3.89
N TYR A 64 -13.88 -9.95 -4.69
CA TYR A 64 -13.72 -10.01 -6.13
C TYR A 64 -12.30 -9.62 -6.53
N MET A 65 -11.64 -10.46 -7.33
CA MET A 65 -10.22 -10.30 -7.71
C MET A 65 -10.09 -10.14 -9.22
N TYR A 66 -10.03 -8.90 -9.69
CA TYR A 66 -9.97 -8.54 -11.11
C TYR A 66 -8.53 -8.52 -11.64
N TYR A 67 -8.35 -9.01 -12.86
CA TYR A 67 -7.12 -8.81 -13.63
C TYR A 67 -6.98 -7.37 -14.15
N ASP A 68 -5.72 -6.96 -14.38
CA ASP A 68 -5.27 -5.74 -15.05
C ASP A 68 -5.68 -5.55 -16.54
N THR A 69 -6.80 -6.13 -16.99
CA THR A 69 -7.28 -6.03 -18.37
C THR A 69 -8.49 -5.11 -18.54
N ASP A 70 -8.64 -4.62 -19.77
CA ASP A 70 -9.74 -3.73 -20.18
C ASP A 70 -11.12 -4.35 -19.94
N ASN A 71 -11.25 -5.66 -20.15
CA ASN A 71 -12.47 -6.43 -19.97
C ASN A 71 -12.77 -6.85 -18.51
N GLN A 72 -11.84 -6.63 -17.58
CA GLN A 72 -12.06 -6.90 -16.15
C GLN A 72 -11.96 -5.63 -15.34
N TRP A 73 -10.80 -5.28 -14.79
CA TRP A 73 -10.70 -4.16 -13.85
C TRP A 73 -11.20 -2.83 -14.44
N LYS A 74 -10.80 -2.47 -15.67
CA LYS A 74 -11.23 -1.18 -16.25
C LYS A 74 -12.73 -1.18 -16.56
N ALA A 75 -13.30 -2.29 -17.02
CA ALA A 75 -14.74 -2.43 -17.22
C ALA A 75 -15.50 -2.33 -15.90
N ALA A 76 -15.06 -3.02 -14.84
CA ALA A 76 -15.72 -3.01 -13.53
C ALA A 76 -15.68 -1.62 -12.86
N TYR A 77 -14.51 -0.97 -12.86
CA TYR A 77 -14.26 0.27 -12.12
C TYR A 77 -14.70 1.52 -12.87
N ASN A 78 -14.42 1.63 -14.18
CA ASN A 78 -14.73 2.85 -14.93
C ASN A 78 -16.19 2.92 -15.40
N ASN A 79 -16.88 1.78 -15.50
CA ASN A 79 -18.26 1.77 -15.99
C ASN A 79 -19.26 1.89 -14.84
N ILE A 80 -19.73 3.12 -14.62
CA ILE A 80 -20.69 3.49 -13.58
C ILE A 80 -22.05 2.80 -13.80
N SER A 81 -22.41 2.46 -15.05
CA SER A 81 -23.72 1.86 -15.40
C SER A 81 -23.87 0.38 -15.03
N LEU A 82 -22.80 -0.30 -14.60
CA LEU A 82 -22.87 -1.71 -14.19
C LEU A 82 -23.47 -1.86 -12.79
N THR A 83 -24.29 -2.90 -12.60
CA THR A 83 -24.70 -3.37 -11.27
C THR A 83 -23.58 -4.19 -10.61
N CYS A 84 -23.66 -4.46 -9.30
CA CYS A 84 -22.71 -5.39 -8.65
C CYS A 84 -22.69 -6.76 -9.33
N SER A 85 -23.86 -7.33 -9.67
CA SER A 85 -23.96 -8.61 -10.39
C SER A 85 -23.32 -8.57 -11.77
N ASP A 86 -23.39 -7.44 -12.48
CA ASP A 86 -22.70 -7.28 -13.78
C ASP A 86 -21.18 -7.18 -13.61
N ARG A 87 -20.69 -6.57 -12.52
CA ARG A 87 -19.25 -6.59 -12.19
C ARG A 87 -18.77 -8.00 -11.85
N GLU A 88 -19.54 -8.78 -11.08
CA GLU A 88 -19.23 -10.20 -10.81
C GLU A 88 -19.14 -11.02 -12.11
N ARG A 89 -20.05 -10.81 -13.07
CA ARG A 89 -20.06 -11.50 -14.37
C ARG A 89 -18.83 -11.27 -15.26
N LEU A 90 -18.00 -10.27 -14.95
CA LEU A 90 -16.71 -10.05 -15.65
C LEU A 90 -15.62 -11.05 -15.22
N LEU A 91 -15.83 -11.74 -14.10
CA LEU A 91 -14.90 -12.71 -13.52
C LEU A 91 -15.18 -14.13 -14.04
N ASP A 92 -14.14 -14.95 -14.16
CA ASP A 92 -14.29 -16.38 -14.43
C ASP A 92 -14.16 -17.17 -13.11
N PRO A 93 -15.23 -17.86 -12.64
CA PRO A 93 -15.17 -18.71 -11.45
C PRO A 93 -14.08 -19.79 -11.52
N LYS A 94 -13.72 -20.28 -12.72
CA LYS A 94 -12.66 -21.29 -12.90
C LYS A 94 -11.27 -20.78 -12.53
N ASN A 95 -11.06 -19.46 -12.55
CA ASN A 95 -9.83 -18.81 -12.15
C ASN A 95 -9.82 -18.44 -10.64
N TYR A 96 -10.80 -18.94 -9.87
CA TYR A 96 -10.95 -18.70 -8.42
C TYR A 96 -10.99 -17.20 -8.05
N GLN A 97 -11.47 -16.35 -8.96
CA GLN A 97 -11.49 -14.88 -8.82
C GLN A 97 -12.54 -14.36 -7.82
N ILE A 98 -13.41 -15.23 -7.31
CA ILE A 98 -14.51 -14.91 -6.39
C ILE A 98 -14.31 -15.69 -5.10
N ILE A 99 -14.31 -15.01 -3.96
CA ILE A 99 -14.30 -15.62 -2.63
C ILE A 99 -15.60 -15.22 -1.93
N ARG A 100 -16.58 -16.13 -1.95
CA ARG A 100 -17.84 -15.96 -1.20
C ARG A 100 -17.55 -16.07 0.31
N LEU A 101 -17.84 -15.03 1.09
CA LEU A 101 -17.52 -14.98 2.52
C LEU A 101 -18.59 -15.67 3.39
N ALA A 102 -18.92 -16.92 3.06
CA ALA A 102 -19.96 -17.68 3.72
C ALA A 102 -19.41 -18.81 4.62
N PRO A 103 -20.12 -19.26 5.68
CA PRO A 103 -19.74 -20.44 6.46
C PRO A 103 -19.53 -21.72 5.62
N SER A 104 -20.22 -21.82 4.48
CA SER A 104 -20.06 -22.90 3.51
C SER A 104 -18.75 -22.85 2.72
N ALA A 105 -18.00 -21.74 2.76
CA ALA A 105 -16.76 -21.59 1.98
C ALA A 105 -15.73 -22.69 2.28
N LYS A 106 -15.68 -23.20 3.51
CA LYS A 106 -14.79 -24.29 3.93
C LYS A 106 -15.02 -25.61 3.17
N PHE A 107 -16.21 -25.82 2.61
CA PHE A 107 -16.51 -27.00 1.77
C PHE A 107 -16.14 -26.80 0.29
N ILE A 108 -15.88 -25.55 -0.12
CA ILE A 108 -15.50 -25.17 -1.49
C ILE A 108 -13.97 -24.99 -1.57
N ASP A 109 -13.36 -24.53 -0.49
CA ASP A 109 -11.93 -24.28 -0.38
C ASP A 109 -11.42 -24.49 1.05
N GLU A 110 -10.46 -25.41 1.20
CA GLU A 110 -9.82 -25.74 2.48
C GLU A 110 -9.05 -24.57 3.10
N HIS A 111 -8.68 -23.55 2.31
CA HIS A 111 -7.93 -22.37 2.74
C HIS A 111 -8.82 -21.17 3.10
N SER A 112 -10.15 -21.33 3.13
CA SER A 112 -11.12 -20.30 3.49
C SER A 112 -12.07 -20.81 4.56
N SER A 113 -12.25 -20.04 5.64
CA SER A 113 -13.20 -20.36 6.70
C SER A 113 -13.97 -19.11 7.10
N CYS A 114 -15.23 -19.29 7.49
CA CYS A 114 -16.07 -18.24 8.05
C CYS A 114 -16.81 -18.79 9.27
N GLU A 115 -16.59 -18.19 10.42
CA GLU A 115 -17.24 -18.53 11.67
C GLU A 115 -18.22 -17.43 12.11
N THR A 116 -19.11 -17.77 13.04
CA THR A 116 -20.00 -16.79 13.68
C THR A 116 -19.37 -16.35 14.99
N ILE A 117 -19.27 -15.04 15.20
CA ILE A 117 -18.90 -14.44 16.48
C ILE A 117 -20.01 -13.50 16.96
N GLU A 118 -20.08 -13.25 18.27
CA GLU A 118 -20.90 -12.18 18.82
C GLU A 118 -20.02 -10.96 19.11
N LYS A 119 -20.44 -9.79 18.64
CA LYS A 119 -19.75 -8.51 18.85
C LYS A 119 -20.81 -7.45 19.15
N ASN A 120 -20.69 -6.77 20.29
CA ASN A 120 -21.63 -5.72 20.72
C ASN A 120 -23.11 -6.15 20.73
N ASN A 121 -23.41 -7.39 21.17
CA ASN A 121 -24.73 -8.04 21.14
C ASN A 121 -25.32 -8.27 19.73
N GLU A 122 -24.52 -8.12 18.67
CA GLU A 122 -24.89 -8.49 17.31
C GLU A 122 -24.13 -9.75 16.86
N SER A 123 -24.77 -10.56 16.00
CA SER A 123 -24.09 -11.66 15.32
C SER A 123 -23.30 -11.14 14.12
N TRP A 124 -22.02 -11.47 14.07
CA TRP A 124 -21.10 -11.14 12.99
C TRP A 124 -20.53 -12.42 12.36
N TYR A 125 -20.14 -12.32 11.09
CA TYR A 125 -19.25 -13.28 10.44
C TYR A 125 -17.79 -12.84 10.63
N HIS A 126 -16.93 -13.78 10.99
CA HIS A 126 -15.47 -13.64 10.95
C HIS A 126 -14.95 -14.58 9.88
N CYS A 127 -14.47 -14.02 8.77
CA CYS A 127 -14.03 -14.75 7.59
C CYS A 127 -12.54 -14.54 7.35
N PHE A 128 -11.78 -15.63 7.29
CA PHE A 128 -10.35 -15.60 7.09
C PHE A 128 -9.88 -16.66 6.11
N GLY A 129 -8.78 -16.38 5.40
CA GLY A 129 -8.23 -17.34 4.47
C GLY A 129 -6.96 -16.91 3.76
N LYS A 130 -6.48 -17.78 2.86
CA LYS A 130 -5.26 -17.58 2.07
C LYS A 130 -5.49 -17.96 0.60
N ARG A 131 -5.01 -17.13 -0.31
CA ARG A 131 -4.81 -17.45 -1.74
C ARG A 131 -3.32 -17.36 -2.10
N SER A 132 -2.90 -18.19 -3.04
CA SER A 132 -1.58 -18.11 -3.67
C SER A 132 -1.75 -17.85 -5.17
N PHE A 133 -0.91 -16.99 -5.73
CA PHE A 133 -1.03 -16.54 -7.12
C PHE A 133 0.04 -17.17 -8.00
N PHE A 134 -0.43 -17.91 -9.00
CA PHE A 134 0.41 -18.54 -10.01
C PHE A 134 0.11 -17.90 -11.36
N SER A 135 1.12 -17.28 -11.96
CA SER A 135 1.01 -16.55 -13.22
C SER A 135 2.31 -16.65 -14.00
N MET A 136 2.27 -16.61 -15.33
CA MET A 136 3.49 -16.68 -16.17
C MET A 136 4.35 -15.40 -16.09
N ARG A 137 3.73 -14.27 -15.72
CA ARG A 137 4.37 -12.95 -15.57
C ARG A 137 3.82 -12.26 -14.33
N PRO A 138 4.57 -11.33 -13.72
CA PRO A 138 4.02 -10.41 -12.73
C PRO A 138 2.79 -9.67 -13.28
N ARG A 139 1.80 -9.46 -12.40
CA ARG A 139 0.49 -8.96 -12.82
C ARG A 139 -0.18 -8.15 -11.71
N TRP A 140 -0.79 -7.01 -12.07
CA TRP A 140 -1.67 -6.29 -11.16
C TRP A 140 -2.99 -7.06 -10.98
N TRP A 141 -3.36 -7.21 -9.72
CA TRP A 141 -4.66 -7.70 -9.28
C TRP A 141 -5.33 -6.61 -8.45
N TYR A 142 -6.62 -6.43 -8.69
CA TYR A 142 -7.44 -5.42 -8.02
C TYR A 142 -8.51 -6.13 -7.20
N PHE A 143 -8.56 -5.82 -5.91
CA PHE A 143 -9.46 -6.39 -4.93
C PHE A 143 -10.62 -5.43 -4.70
N ALA A 144 -11.82 -5.94 -4.85
CA ALA A 144 -13.05 -5.28 -4.46
C ALA A 144 -13.86 -6.19 -3.54
N ILE A 145 -14.80 -5.62 -2.82
CA ILE A 145 -15.84 -6.33 -2.11
C ILE A 145 -17.18 -6.01 -2.78
N GLY A 146 -18.13 -6.93 -2.74
CA GLY A 146 -19.51 -6.58 -3.01
C GLY A 146 -20.53 -7.50 -2.35
N ASN A 147 -21.74 -6.99 -2.29
CA ASN A 147 -22.93 -7.55 -1.68
C ASN A 147 -24.05 -7.64 -2.73
N CYS A 148 -23.77 -8.32 -3.85
CA CYS A 148 -24.65 -8.28 -5.02
C CYS A 148 -26.01 -8.98 -4.81
N ASP A 149 -26.14 -9.73 -3.71
CA ASP A 149 -27.33 -10.50 -3.35
C ASP A 149 -28.26 -9.75 -2.37
N SER A 150 -27.93 -8.50 -1.98
CA SER A 150 -28.68 -7.68 -1.02
C SER A 150 -28.69 -6.18 -1.37
N GLN A 151 -29.58 -5.42 -0.74
CA GLN A 151 -29.68 -3.96 -0.86
C GLN A 151 -29.15 -3.22 0.37
N ASN A 152 -28.59 -3.94 1.35
CA ASN A 152 -28.14 -3.37 2.63
C ASN A 152 -26.81 -2.60 2.53
N GLY A 153 -26.24 -2.46 1.33
CA GLY A 153 -24.93 -1.83 1.12
C GLY A 153 -23.78 -2.69 1.65
N LEU A 154 -22.72 -2.04 2.11
CA LEU A 154 -21.51 -2.68 2.62
C LEU A 154 -21.14 -2.10 3.99
N TYR A 155 -21.01 -2.99 4.98
CA TYR A 155 -20.36 -2.70 6.24
C TYR A 155 -19.45 -3.87 6.61
N LEU A 156 -18.16 -3.60 6.78
CA LEU A 156 -17.16 -4.59 7.20
C LEU A 156 -15.90 -3.93 7.76
N GLU A 157 -15.23 -4.66 8.65
CA GLU A 157 -13.86 -4.39 9.09
C GLU A 157 -12.95 -5.37 8.36
N TYR A 158 -11.95 -4.89 7.62
CA TYR A 158 -11.04 -5.76 6.87
C TYR A 158 -9.59 -5.63 7.33
N SER A 159 -8.82 -6.67 7.03
CA SER A 159 -7.37 -6.72 7.11
C SER A 159 -6.87 -7.60 5.97
N LEU A 160 -6.21 -7.00 4.99
CA LEU A 160 -5.61 -7.67 3.84
C LEU A 160 -4.08 -7.61 3.93
N LEU A 161 -3.45 -8.75 3.73
CA LEU A 161 -2.01 -8.90 3.64
C LEU A 161 -1.66 -9.55 2.30
N MET A 162 -1.08 -8.74 1.40
CA MET A 162 -0.54 -9.17 0.12
C MET A 162 0.99 -9.22 0.20
N THR A 163 1.59 -10.32 -0.25
CA THR A 163 3.03 -10.57 -0.12
C THR A 163 3.62 -11.24 -1.36
N ASN A 164 4.90 -10.99 -1.64
CA ASN A 164 5.61 -11.46 -2.83
C ASN A 164 6.82 -12.37 -2.54
N SER A 165 6.94 -12.88 -1.32
CA SER A 165 7.91 -13.92 -0.96
C SER A 165 7.26 -14.91 -0.02
N HIS A 166 7.65 -16.19 -0.09
CA HIS A 166 7.28 -17.17 0.94
C HIS A 166 8.09 -16.96 2.23
N ASN A 167 9.28 -16.36 2.12
CA ASN A 167 10.13 -16.06 3.26
C ASN A 167 9.79 -14.69 3.85
N LYS A 168 9.26 -14.69 5.08
CA LYS A 168 8.95 -13.47 5.84
C LYS A 168 10.17 -12.59 6.14
N THR A 169 11.40 -13.14 6.13
CA THR A 169 12.63 -12.37 6.38
C THR A 169 13.19 -11.70 5.13
N ASP A 170 12.57 -11.89 3.96
CA ASP A 170 12.97 -11.24 2.71
C ASP A 170 12.43 -9.81 2.65
N ARG A 171 13.08 -8.90 3.38
CA ARG A 171 12.78 -7.44 3.43
C ARG A 171 12.69 -6.79 2.05
N TRP A 172 13.33 -7.35 1.01
CA TRP A 172 13.37 -6.75 -0.33
C TRP A 172 12.13 -7.05 -1.18
N LYS A 173 11.40 -8.12 -0.87
CA LYS A 173 10.25 -8.56 -1.66
C LYS A 173 8.99 -8.85 -0.86
N TYR A 174 9.11 -9.29 0.40
CA TYR A 174 8.00 -9.92 1.10
C TYR A 174 6.77 -9.02 1.16
N HIS A 175 6.92 -7.76 1.56
CA HIS A 175 5.84 -6.77 1.59
C HIS A 175 5.66 -5.95 0.29
N PHE A 176 6.71 -5.83 -0.53
CA PHE A 176 6.67 -4.97 -1.72
C PHE A 176 5.81 -5.56 -2.84
N SER A 177 5.00 -4.72 -3.47
CA SER A 177 4.44 -5.03 -4.78
C SER A 177 5.57 -5.16 -5.80
N PHE A 178 5.38 -5.95 -6.87
CA PHE A 178 6.42 -6.15 -7.88
C PHE A 178 6.86 -4.83 -8.56
N ASP A 179 5.99 -3.83 -8.71
CA ASP A 179 6.35 -2.49 -9.18
C ASP A 179 7.13 -1.64 -8.16
N GLU A 180 7.16 -2.03 -6.89
CA GLU A 180 7.85 -1.34 -5.81
C GLU A 180 9.10 -2.07 -5.27
N PHE A 181 9.46 -3.26 -5.79
CA PHE A 181 10.63 -4.06 -5.35
C PHE A 181 11.93 -3.27 -5.18
N TYR A 182 12.17 -2.28 -6.05
CA TYR A 182 13.40 -1.48 -6.02
C TYR A 182 13.27 -0.18 -5.21
N ALA A 183 12.14 0.11 -4.58
CA ALA A 183 11.91 1.36 -3.85
C ALA A 183 12.91 1.59 -2.70
N LEU A 184 13.19 0.57 -1.90
CA LEU A 184 14.19 0.63 -0.84
C LEU A 184 15.63 0.83 -1.37
N PRO A 185 16.18 -0.02 -2.27
CA PRO A 185 17.54 0.18 -2.77
C PRO A 185 17.71 1.46 -3.62
N ILE A 186 16.69 1.88 -4.39
CA ILE A 186 16.75 3.13 -5.17
C ILE A 186 16.70 4.36 -4.26
N SER A 187 15.86 4.37 -3.21
CA SER A 187 15.85 5.49 -2.24
C SER A 187 17.18 5.61 -1.50
N LEU A 188 17.81 4.50 -1.12
CA LEU A 188 19.16 4.48 -0.54
C LEU A 188 20.23 4.99 -1.53
N LEU A 189 20.16 4.61 -2.81
CA LEU A 189 21.07 5.11 -3.85
C LEU A 189 20.93 6.63 -4.04
N PHE A 190 19.70 7.16 -4.13
CA PHE A 190 19.49 8.60 -4.23
C PHE A 190 19.96 9.35 -2.99
N LEU A 191 19.76 8.79 -1.80
CA LEU A 191 20.28 9.33 -0.54
C LEU A 191 21.83 9.41 -0.56
N PHE A 192 22.51 8.38 -1.06
CA PHE A 192 23.97 8.42 -1.24
C PHE A 192 24.40 9.51 -2.24
N LEU A 193 23.73 9.59 -3.40
CA LEU A 193 24.06 10.55 -4.45
C LEU A 193 23.85 12.01 -3.99
N ILE A 194 22.77 12.32 -3.25
CA ILE A 194 22.53 13.68 -2.75
C ILE A 194 23.55 14.07 -1.66
N ILE A 195 24.02 13.12 -0.84
CA ILE A 195 25.12 13.36 0.12
C ILE A 195 26.41 13.74 -0.63
N VAL A 196 26.79 13.01 -1.68
CA VAL A 196 27.98 13.31 -2.50
C VAL A 196 27.86 14.66 -3.20
N LEU A 197 26.68 14.98 -3.75
CA LEU A 197 26.40 16.27 -4.38
C LEU A 197 26.44 17.43 -3.37
N LEU A 198 25.91 17.25 -2.16
CA LEU A 198 25.96 18.26 -1.11
C LEU A 198 27.39 18.50 -0.61
N LEU A 199 28.18 17.44 -0.38
CA LEU A 199 29.58 17.58 0.06
C LEU A 199 30.44 18.30 -0.98
N SER A 200 30.33 17.93 -2.26
CA SER A 200 31.04 18.64 -3.33
C SER A 200 30.59 20.10 -3.45
N SER A 201 29.29 20.38 -3.35
CA SER A 201 28.74 21.74 -3.38
C SER A 201 29.20 22.58 -2.18
N ILE A 202 29.37 22.00 -1.00
CA ILE A 202 29.94 22.68 0.18
C ILE A 202 31.41 23.05 -0.06
N ILE A 203 32.21 22.16 -0.68
CA ILE A 203 33.61 22.44 -1.05
C ILE A 203 33.67 23.62 -2.04
N PHE A 204 32.86 23.60 -3.10
CA PHE A 204 32.76 24.72 -4.03
C PHE A 204 32.29 26.01 -3.34
N SER A 205 31.33 25.94 -2.42
CA SER A 205 30.87 27.08 -1.61
C SER A 205 32.02 27.74 -0.84
N TYR A 206 32.87 26.94 -0.20
CA TYR A 206 34.04 27.42 0.54
C TYR A 206 35.05 28.13 -0.39
N VAL A 207 35.37 27.53 -1.55
CA VAL A 207 36.27 28.12 -2.55
C VAL A 207 35.71 29.44 -3.10
N LEU A 208 34.44 29.46 -3.49
CA LEU A 208 33.76 30.66 -4.00
C LEU A 208 33.68 31.77 -2.95
N LYS A 209 33.40 31.41 -1.68
CA LYS A 209 33.37 32.36 -0.56
C LYS A 209 34.74 32.99 -0.32
N LYS A 210 35.82 32.18 -0.32
CA LYS A 210 37.21 32.67 -0.18
C LYS A 210 37.59 33.65 -1.31
N ARG A 211 37.11 33.40 -2.53
CA ARG A 211 37.33 34.28 -3.70
C ARG A 211 36.34 35.46 -3.80
N LYS A 212 35.41 35.63 -2.85
CA LYS A 212 34.31 36.62 -2.89
C LYS A 212 33.36 36.49 -4.10
N MET A 213 33.31 35.32 -4.74
CA MET A 213 32.45 35.03 -5.91
C MET A 213 31.21 34.19 -5.59
N LEU A 214 30.83 34.06 -4.30
CA LEU A 214 29.67 33.27 -3.88
C LEU A 214 28.34 34.02 -4.14
N HIS A 215 27.79 33.80 -5.33
CA HIS A 215 26.51 34.36 -5.78
C HIS A 215 25.30 33.83 -4.97
N ILE A 216 24.20 34.58 -4.97
CA ILE A 216 22.97 34.22 -4.24
C ILE A 216 22.32 32.95 -4.77
N THR A 217 22.33 32.72 -6.09
CA THR A 217 21.76 31.50 -6.71
C THR A 217 22.44 30.22 -6.22
N PHE A 218 23.76 30.24 -6.01
CA PHE A 218 24.48 29.09 -5.45
C PHE A 218 24.11 28.82 -3.98
N ARG A 219 23.72 29.86 -3.22
CA ARG A 219 23.20 29.67 -1.85
C ARG A 219 21.80 29.06 -1.88
N LEU A 220 20.93 29.52 -2.78
CA LEU A 220 19.60 28.92 -2.97
C LEU A 220 19.71 27.44 -3.38
N PHE A 221 20.64 27.11 -4.29
CA PHE A 221 20.96 25.73 -4.65
C PHE A 221 21.40 24.89 -3.44
N LEU A 222 22.30 25.40 -2.58
CA LEU A 222 22.68 24.70 -1.34
C LEU A 222 21.49 24.47 -0.40
N HIS A 223 20.56 25.43 -0.27
CA HIS A 223 19.35 25.25 0.52
C HIS A 223 18.44 24.17 -0.09
N SER A 224 18.27 24.15 -1.41
CA SER A 224 17.53 23.11 -2.15
C SER A 224 18.15 21.72 -1.94
N LEU A 225 19.49 21.58 -2.00
CA LEU A 225 20.15 20.30 -1.70
C LEU A 225 19.93 19.82 -0.25
N VAL A 226 19.82 20.73 0.71
CA VAL A 226 19.47 20.38 2.11
C VAL A 226 18.01 19.92 2.21
N CYS A 227 17.08 20.56 1.52
CA CYS A 227 15.69 20.10 1.43
C CYS A 227 15.60 18.71 0.79
N GLU A 228 16.31 18.46 -0.31
CA GLU A 228 16.33 17.14 -0.97
C GLU A 228 16.99 16.05 -0.11
N LEU A 229 18.03 16.39 0.66
CA LEU A 229 18.62 15.46 1.64
C LEU A 229 17.59 15.05 2.71
N ILE A 230 16.82 16.00 3.23
CA ILE A 230 15.74 15.72 4.19
C ILE A 230 14.64 14.89 3.51
N ALA A 231 14.18 15.28 2.31
CA ALA A 231 13.18 14.53 1.57
C ALA A 231 13.61 13.06 1.34
N SER A 232 14.84 12.86 0.86
CA SER A 232 15.40 11.53 0.59
C SER A 232 15.57 10.68 1.86
N THR A 233 15.95 11.28 3.01
CA THR A 233 16.00 10.54 4.29
C THR A 233 14.61 10.13 4.77
N LEU A 234 13.61 11.00 4.72
CA LEU A 234 12.23 10.67 5.10
C LEU A 234 11.61 9.57 4.22
N LEU A 235 11.88 9.62 2.91
CA LEU A 235 11.42 8.59 1.98
C LEU A 235 12.11 7.25 2.21
N TRP A 236 13.42 7.25 2.49
CA TRP A 236 14.15 6.03 2.85
C TRP A 236 13.63 5.44 4.17
N MET A 237 13.40 6.26 5.21
CA MET A 237 12.79 5.80 6.48
C MET A 237 11.41 5.18 6.26
N HIS A 238 10.58 5.76 5.38
CA HIS A 238 9.29 5.17 5.02
C HIS A 238 9.45 3.76 4.43
N PHE A 239 10.38 3.58 3.47
CA PHE A 239 10.58 2.29 2.80
C PHE A 239 11.32 1.25 3.64
N ASP A 240 12.25 1.66 4.51
CA ASP A 240 12.93 0.75 5.45
C ASP A 240 11.92 0.19 6.46
N ARG A 241 11.03 1.05 6.99
CA ARG A 241 9.93 0.61 7.84
C ARG A 241 8.97 -0.32 7.10
N TYR A 242 8.54 0.08 5.89
CA TYR A 242 7.65 -0.71 5.02
C TYR A 242 8.21 -2.11 4.70
N ALA A 243 9.53 -2.27 4.68
CA ALA A 243 10.17 -3.56 4.45
C ALA A 243 9.98 -4.57 5.62
N ASP A 244 9.68 -4.10 6.84
CA ASP A 244 9.47 -4.92 8.03
C ASP A 244 8.01 -5.23 8.34
N ASP A 245 7.10 -4.31 8.02
CA ASP A 245 5.70 -4.35 8.43
C ASP A 245 4.70 -4.29 7.25
N GLY A 246 5.16 -3.90 6.06
CA GLY A 246 4.33 -3.62 4.88
C GLY A 246 3.57 -2.30 4.96
N GLU A 247 3.82 -1.53 6.01
CA GLU A 247 3.05 -0.39 6.42
C GLU A 247 3.79 0.90 6.11
N GLY A 248 5.06 0.95 6.52
CA GLY A 248 5.90 2.12 6.42
C GLY A 248 5.35 3.29 7.25
N MET A 249 5.76 4.50 6.88
CA MET A 249 5.32 5.73 7.56
C MET A 249 4.68 6.69 6.55
N PRO A 250 3.34 6.65 6.35
CA PRO A 250 2.66 7.45 5.32
C PRO A 250 2.91 8.96 5.45
N LEU A 251 2.97 9.47 6.69
CA LEU A 251 3.29 10.87 6.96
C LEU A 251 4.69 11.27 6.47
N LEU A 252 5.71 10.42 6.66
CA LEU A 252 7.07 10.71 6.18
C LEU A 252 7.14 10.71 4.66
N LYS A 253 6.43 9.78 4.00
CA LYS A 253 6.27 9.77 2.53
C LYS A 253 5.64 11.06 2.04
N PHE A 254 4.55 11.51 2.65
CA PHE A 254 3.88 12.77 2.32
C PHE A 254 4.79 13.99 2.53
N CYS A 255 5.46 14.10 3.66
CA CYS A 255 6.44 15.17 3.92
C CYS A 255 7.60 15.16 2.91
N SER A 256 8.08 13.98 2.51
CA SER A 256 9.13 13.86 1.47
C SER A 256 8.67 14.36 0.10
N MET A 257 7.39 14.19 -0.24
CA MET A 257 6.80 14.72 -1.47
C MET A 257 6.68 16.24 -1.43
N ILE A 258 6.25 16.82 -0.30
CA ILE A 258 6.16 18.27 -0.13
C ILE A 258 7.54 18.94 -0.24
N LEU A 259 8.59 18.34 0.36
CA LEU A 259 9.94 18.89 0.32
C LEU A 259 10.61 18.82 -1.07
N ARG A 260 9.94 18.19 -2.06
CA ARG A 260 10.35 18.06 -3.46
C ARG A 260 9.58 18.95 -4.44
N LEU A 261 8.62 19.72 -3.95
CA LEU A 261 7.88 20.74 -4.72
C LEU A 261 8.64 22.07 -4.74
#